data_AF-A0A6A5R9S4-F1
#
_entry.id   AF-A0A6A5R9S4-F1
#
_cell.length_a   1.000
_cell.length_b   1.000
_cell.length_c   1.000
_cell.angle_alpha   90.00
_cell.angle_beta   90.00
_cell.angle_gamma   90.00
#
_symmetry.space_group_name_H-M   'P 1'
#
loop_
_entity.id
_entity.type
_entity.pdbx_description
1 polymer ?
#
loop_
_entity_poly.entity_id
_entity_poly.type
_entity_poly.pdbx_seq_one_letter_code
_entity_poly.pdbx_strand_id
1 'polypeptide(L)'
;MLTQAKQTEQGRRLQSSEGQWNVKHVKRYLRCVDHFLMLLMVCVHTTSGQPGRGSEITTMRHRNRLLQDRNIFVMDGQVMTVVRYHKSQSQWDKPKVVPRFLPPRLGQVM
;
A
#
# COMPACT_ATOMS: atom_id res chain seq x y z
N MET A 1 4.67 -3.65 13.89
CA MET A 1 5.79 -3.32 12.97
C MET A 1 7.13 -3.35 13.68
N LEU A 2 7.37 -2.56 14.73
CA LEU A 2 8.67 -2.54 15.42
C LEU A 2 9.05 -3.89 16.05
N THR A 3 8.08 -4.62 16.61
CA THR A 3 8.28 -5.98 17.16
C THR A 3 8.76 -6.95 16.07
N GLN A 4 8.13 -6.90 14.89
CA GLN A 4 8.49 -7.74 13.76
C GLN A 4 9.88 -7.38 13.22
N ALA A 5 10.21 -6.09 13.12
CA ALA A 5 11.53 -5.64 12.71
C ALA A 5 12.63 -6.19 13.66
N LYS A 6 12.39 -6.19 14.98
CA LYS A 6 13.33 -6.77 15.97
C LYS A 6 13.49 -8.28 15.84
N GLN A 7 12.46 -8.98 15.38
CA GLN A 7 12.46 -10.45 15.24
C GLN A 7 13.10 -10.92 13.94
N THR A 8 12.99 -10.16 12.86
CA THR A 8 13.57 -10.50 11.55
C THR A 8 15.07 -10.19 11.47
N GLU A 9 15.82 -11.03 10.76
CA GLU A 9 17.25 -10.78 10.49
C GLU A 9 17.47 -9.41 9.81
N GLN A 10 16.66 -9.10 8.79
CA GLN A 10 16.76 -7.83 8.06
C GLN A 10 16.53 -6.62 8.95
N GLY A 11 15.58 -6.68 9.90
CA GLY A 11 15.34 -5.58 10.82
C GLY A 11 16.40 -5.47 11.92
N ARG A 12 17.05 -6.58 12.32
CA ARG A 12 18.25 -6.53 13.19
C ARG A 12 19.43 -5.84 12.51
N ARG A 13 19.59 -5.96 11.18
CA ARG A 13 20.62 -5.23 10.42
C ARG A 13 20.45 -3.71 10.45
N LEU A 14 19.27 -3.21 10.86
CA LEU A 14 19.02 -1.78 11.07
C LEU A 14 19.44 -1.30 12.47
N GLN A 15 19.89 -2.20 13.34
CA GLN A 15 20.31 -1.92 14.71
C GLN A 15 21.82 -2.05 14.87
N SER A 16 22.37 -1.40 15.90
CA SER A 16 23.73 -1.62 16.37
C SER A 16 23.83 -2.97 17.10
N SER A 17 25.06 -3.39 17.42
CA SER A 17 25.33 -4.53 18.30
C SER A 17 24.65 -4.42 19.67
N GLU A 18 24.43 -3.19 20.15
CA GLU A 18 23.76 -2.87 21.42
C GLU A 18 22.23 -2.84 21.31
N GLY A 19 21.66 -3.15 20.14
CA GLY A 19 20.21 -3.18 19.90
C GLY A 19 19.58 -1.79 19.69
N GLN A 20 20.38 -0.73 19.58
CA GLN A 20 19.91 0.62 19.29
C GLN A 20 19.71 0.83 17.79
N TRP A 21 18.73 1.64 17.39
CA TRP A 21 18.50 1.92 15.96
C TRP A 21 19.67 2.71 15.35
N ASN A 22 20.25 2.17 14.28
CA ASN A 22 21.25 2.89 13.52
C ASN A 22 20.58 3.87 12.54
N VAL A 23 20.59 5.16 12.87
CA VAL A 23 19.89 6.22 12.12
C VAL A 23 20.26 6.22 10.63
N LYS A 24 21.52 5.97 10.29
CA LYS A 24 21.98 5.96 8.88
C LYS A 24 21.35 4.81 8.10
N HIS A 25 21.31 3.61 8.69
CA HIS A 25 20.70 2.43 8.07
C HIS A 25 19.18 2.56 7.97
N VAL A 26 18.53 3.06 9.02
CA VAL A 26 17.08 3.33 9.02
C VAL A 26 16.72 4.36 7.93
N LYS A 27 17.43 5.49 7.84
CA LYS A 27 17.20 6.48 6.77
C LYS A 27 17.43 5.93 5.38
N ARG A 28 18.41 5.02 5.19
CA ARG A 28 18.63 4.34 3.90
C ARG A 28 17.45 3.44 3.56
N TYR A 29 17.00 2.63 4.52
CA TYR A 29 15.85 1.74 4.34
C TYR A 29 14.58 2.53 4.00
N LEU A 30 14.26 3.59 4.75
CA LEU A 30 13.08 4.41 4.48
C LEU A 30 13.10 5.02 3.07
N ARG A 31 14.26 5.50 2.60
CA ARG A 31 14.40 5.97 1.19
C ARG A 31 14.14 4.87 0.16
N CYS A 32 14.59 3.64 0.44
CA CYS A 32 14.30 2.50 -0.44
C CYS A 32 12.80 2.17 -0.44
N VAL A 33 12.14 2.23 0.72
CA VAL A 33 10.69 2.05 0.83
C VAL A 33 9.94 3.13 0.07
N ASP A 34 10.30 4.41 0.23
CA ASP A 34 9.66 5.52 -0.49
C ASP A 34 9.79 5.36 -2.01
N HIS A 35 11.00 5.00 -2.48
CA HIS A 35 11.23 4.76 -3.90
C HIS A 35 10.43 3.56 -4.43
N PHE A 36 10.38 2.47 -3.67
CA PHE A 36 9.57 1.30 -4.01
C PHE A 36 8.08 1.65 -4.08
N LEU A 37 7.54 2.35 -3.08
CA LEU A 37 6.14 2.74 -3.03
C LEU A 37 5.79 3.71 -4.17
N MET A 38 6.69 4.61 -4.55
CA MET A 38 6.53 5.50 -5.71
C MET A 38 6.41 4.69 -7.00
N LEU A 39 7.31 3.73 -7.24
CA LEU A 39 7.27 2.86 -8.42
C LEU A 39 6.00 1.99 -8.42
N LEU A 40 5.66 1.39 -7.27
CA LEU A 40 4.45 0.58 -7.11
C LEU A 40 3.19 1.42 -7.42
N MET A 41 3.13 2.65 -6.93
CA MET A 41 2.04 3.59 -7.20
C MET A 41 1.89 3.85 -8.71
N VAL A 42 2.99 4.11 -9.42
CA VAL A 42 2.98 4.32 -10.88
C VAL A 42 2.52 3.05 -11.61
N CYS A 43 3.01 1.87 -11.22
CA CYS A 43 2.59 0.61 -11.82
C CYS A 43 1.10 0.35 -11.60
N VAL A 44 0.59 0.53 -10.37
CA VAL A 44 -0.84 0.37 -10.07
C VAL A 44 -1.67 1.38 -10.87
N HIS A 45 -1.25 2.65 -10.93
CA HIS A 45 -1.97 3.70 -11.65
C HIS A 45 -2.09 3.44 -13.15
N THR A 46 -1.03 2.93 -13.77
CA THR A 46 -0.93 2.75 -15.23
C THR A 46 -1.47 1.41 -15.72
N THR A 47 -1.49 0.38 -14.86
CA THR A 47 -1.84 -0.99 -15.29
C THR A 47 -3.19 -1.51 -14.78
N SER A 48 -3.83 -0.83 -13.82
CA SER A 48 -5.11 -1.26 -13.22
C SER A 48 -6.37 -0.72 -13.95
N GLY A 49 -6.23 -0.47 -15.26
CA GLY A 49 -7.27 0.11 -16.11
C GLY A 49 -7.27 1.63 -16.11
N GLN A 50 -8.46 2.26 -16.13
CA GLN A 50 -8.57 3.73 -16.20
C GLN A 50 -7.86 4.38 -15.01
N PRO A 51 -7.02 5.41 -15.21
CA PRO A 51 -6.26 6.02 -14.13
C PRO A 51 -7.21 6.61 -13.07
N GLY A 52 -7.06 6.15 -11.81
CA GLY A 52 -7.75 6.74 -10.67
C GLY A 52 -7.30 8.18 -10.42
N ARG A 53 -8.11 8.98 -9.71
CA ARG A 53 -7.71 10.35 -9.35
C ARG A 53 -6.48 10.33 -8.44
N GLY A 54 -5.66 11.38 -8.46
CA GLY A 54 -4.47 11.47 -7.61
C GLY A 54 -4.77 11.23 -6.12
N SER A 55 -5.90 11.76 -5.62
CA SER A 55 -6.35 11.55 -4.24
C SER A 55 -6.86 10.12 -3.97
N GLU A 56 -7.38 9.42 -4.97
CA GLU A 56 -7.86 8.05 -4.86
C GLU A 56 -6.70 7.07 -4.64
N ILE A 57 -5.57 7.31 -5.29
CA ILE A 57 -4.42 6.40 -5.27
C ILE A 57 -3.49 6.70 -4.08
N THR A 58 -3.21 7.98 -3.81
CA THR A 58 -2.33 8.38 -2.69
C THR A 58 -2.91 8.08 -1.32
N THR A 59 -4.24 7.91 -1.21
CA THR A 59 -4.93 7.62 0.05
C THR A 59 -5.26 6.14 0.25
N MET A 60 -4.76 5.25 -0.62
CA MET A 60 -4.95 3.82 -0.47
C MET A 60 -4.33 3.27 0.80
N ARG A 61 -5.03 2.33 1.43
CA ARG A 61 -4.63 1.69 2.69
C ARG A 61 -4.45 0.20 2.49
N HIS A 62 -3.36 -0.33 3.02
CA HIS A 62 -3.12 -1.78 3.04
C HIS A 62 -3.78 -2.49 4.25
N ARG A 63 -4.20 -1.74 5.27
CA ARG A 63 -4.85 -2.26 6.49
C ARG A 63 -6.08 -1.44 6.85
N ASN A 64 -7.04 -2.11 7.49
CA ASN A 64 -8.23 -1.45 8.03
C ASN A 64 -7.82 -0.48 9.14
N ARG A 65 -8.51 0.66 9.20
CA ARG A 65 -8.52 1.60 10.33
C ARG A 65 -9.89 1.54 11.01
N LEU A 66 -10.00 2.16 12.18
CA LEU A 66 -11.23 2.20 12.97
C LEU A 66 -12.46 2.65 12.16
N LEU A 67 -12.29 3.64 11.28
CA LEU A 67 -13.39 4.27 10.52
C LEU A 67 -13.39 3.93 9.02
N GLN A 68 -12.37 3.22 8.53
CA GLN A 68 -12.18 3.02 7.09
C GLN A 68 -11.52 1.67 6.81
N ASP A 69 -12.11 0.93 5.88
CA ASP A 69 -11.54 -0.32 5.38
C ASP A 69 -10.24 -0.08 4.60
N ARG A 70 -9.47 -1.16 4.45
CA ARG A 70 -8.36 -1.24 3.50
C ARG A 70 -8.86 -1.13 2.06
N ASN A 71 -7.96 -0.81 1.15
CA ASN A 71 -8.20 -0.71 -0.29
C ASN A 71 -7.60 -1.87 -1.08
N ILE A 72 -6.93 -2.82 -0.42
CA ILE A 72 -6.24 -3.96 -1.07
C ILE A 72 -6.93 -5.26 -0.65
N PHE A 73 -7.34 -6.05 -1.64
CA PHE A 73 -8.06 -7.31 -1.45
C PHE A 73 -7.52 -8.38 -2.38
N VAL A 74 -7.72 -9.64 -1.99
CA VAL A 74 -7.45 -10.80 -2.84
C VAL A 74 -8.78 -11.48 -3.13
N MET A 75 -9.07 -11.70 -4.41
CA MET A 75 -10.28 -12.38 -4.88
C MET A 75 -9.86 -13.34 -5.98
N ASP A 76 -10.23 -14.61 -5.85
CA ASP A 76 -9.90 -15.68 -6.80
C ASP A 76 -8.39 -15.73 -7.18
N GLY A 77 -7.53 -15.62 -6.17
CA GLY A 77 -6.07 -15.63 -6.35
C GLY A 77 -5.48 -14.36 -6.99
N GLN A 78 -6.31 -13.37 -7.31
CA GLN A 78 -5.87 -12.10 -7.91
C GLN A 78 -5.93 -10.96 -6.88
N VAL A 79 -4.91 -10.09 -6.91
CA VAL A 79 -4.91 -8.87 -6.10
C VAL A 79 -5.75 -7.81 -6.81
N MET A 80 -6.64 -7.18 -6.06
CA MET A 80 -7.42 -6.04 -6.53
C MET A 80 -7.32 -4.85 -5.58
N THR A 81 -7.41 -3.67 -6.17
CA THR A 81 -7.53 -2.40 -5.46
C THR A 81 -8.97 -1.92 -5.52
N VAL A 82 -9.47 -1.41 -4.41
CA VAL A 82 -10.85 -0.96 -4.26
C VAL A 82 -10.81 0.46 -3.73
N VAL A 83 -11.18 1.43 -4.56
CA VAL A 83 -11.28 2.82 -4.14
C VAL A 83 -12.74 3.24 -4.03
N ARG A 84 -13.08 3.78 -2.85
CA ARG A 84 -14.41 4.32 -2.55
C ARG A 84 -14.34 5.84 -2.68
N TYR A 85 -14.44 6.34 -3.91
CA TYR A 85 -14.58 7.78 -4.15
C TYR A 85 -15.72 8.01 -5.13
N HIS A 86 -16.73 8.77 -4.71
CA HIS A 86 -17.75 9.22 -5.65
C HIS A 86 -18.21 10.64 -5.32
N LYS A 87 -18.05 11.56 -6.28
CA LYS A 87 -18.51 12.96 -6.16
C LYS A 87 -20.01 13.09 -5.91
N SER A 88 -20.80 12.08 -6.29
CA SER A 88 -22.24 12.04 -6.05
C SER A 88 -22.64 11.16 -4.86
N GLN A 89 -21.71 10.86 -3.93
CA GLN A 89 -22.08 10.18 -2.69
C GLN A 89 -23.11 10.97 -1.89
N SER A 90 -23.16 12.30 -2.04
CA SER A 90 -24.24 13.13 -1.49
C SER A 90 -25.59 12.98 -2.20
N GLN A 91 -25.63 12.38 -3.40
CA GLN A 91 -26.86 12.24 -4.20
C GLN A 91 -27.44 10.81 -4.18
N TRP A 92 -26.64 9.81 -3.81
CA TRP A 92 -27.05 8.41 -3.79
C TRP A 92 -26.56 7.76 -2.50
N ASP A 93 -27.47 7.26 -1.66
CA ASP A 93 -27.17 6.60 -0.36
C ASP A 93 -26.37 5.30 -0.46
N LYS A 94 -25.93 4.90 -1.66
CA LYS A 94 -25.14 3.69 -1.89
C LYS A 94 -23.75 4.05 -2.42
N PRO A 95 -22.67 3.67 -1.71
CA PRO A 95 -21.33 3.93 -2.19
C PRO A 95 -21.03 3.06 -3.42
N LYS A 96 -20.68 3.70 -4.53
CA LYS A 96 -20.19 3.01 -5.73
C LYS A 96 -18.77 2.49 -5.47
N VAL A 97 -18.60 1.18 -5.56
CA VAL A 97 -17.32 0.48 -5.37
C VAL A 97 -16.83 0.02 -6.73
N VAL A 98 -15.61 0.43 -7.11
CA VAL A 98 -14.99 0.00 -8.37
C VAL A 98 -13.76 -0.87 -8.01
N PRO A 99 -13.86 -2.20 -8.14
CA PRO A 99 -12.70 -3.07 -8.01
C PRO A 99 -11.84 -2.98 -9.28
N ARG A 100 -10.52 -2.94 -9.08
CA ARG A 100 -9.53 -2.92 -10.16
C ARG A 100 -8.51 -4.02 -9.90
N PHE A 101 -8.58 -5.06 -10.72
CA PHE A 101 -7.64 -6.18 -10.66
C PHE A 101 -6.27 -5.75 -11.18
N LEU A 102 -5.23 -6.16 -10.48
CA LEU A 102 -3.84 -5.93 -10.88
C LEU A 102 -3.36 -7.05 -11.79
N PRO A 103 -2.45 -6.76 -12.73
CA PRO A 103 -1.73 -7.80 -13.44
C PRO A 103 -1.07 -8.78 -12.45
N PRO A 104 -1.06 -10.10 -12.72
CA PRO A 104 -0.59 -11.10 -11.76
C PRO A 104 0.81 -10.81 -11.18
N ARG A 105 1.76 -10.39 -12.03
CA ARG A 105 3.12 -10.02 -11.60
C ARG A 105 3.15 -8.82 -10.65
N LEU A 106 2.27 -7.85 -10.89
CA LEU A 106 2.16 -6.68 -10.00
C LEU A 106 1.49 -7.07 -8.68
N GLY A 107 0.49 -7.96 -8.71
CA GLY A 107 -0.13 -8.50 -7.51
C GLY A 107 0.86 -9.26 -6.61
N GLN A 108 1.87 -9.93 -7.17
CA GLN A 108 2.88 -10.66 -6.39
C GLN A 108 3.82 -9.77 -5.58
N VAL A 109 4.05 -8.54 -6.03
CA VAL A 109 4.95 -7.58 -5.34
C VAL A 109 4.20 -6.64 -4.39
N MET A 110 2.87 -6.74 -4.35
CA MET A 110 1.99 -5.90 -3.53
C MET A 110 1.66 -6.56 -2.18
#